data_AF-A0AA39VHV6-F1
#
_entry.id   AF-A0AA39VHV6-F1
#
_cell.length_a   1.000
_cell.length_b   1.000
_cell.length_c   1.000
_cell.angle_alpha   90.00
_cell.angle_beta   90.00
_cell.angle_gamma   90.00
#
_symmetry.space_group_name_H-M   'P 1'
#
loop_
_entity.id
_entity.type
_entity.pdbx_description
1 polymer ?
#
loop_
_entity_poly.entity_id
_entity_poly.type
_entity_poly.pdbx_seq_one_letter_code
_entity_poly.pdbx_strand_id
1 'polypeptide(L)'
;MTSFNDLCGTARILSKFLKPILNISILCKSNKSKRETLSSKKKKVTEEEITEYLAKKVQRVANKLKTRVLGYSNDSNPFGDSNLKERFVWRKKIERDVTQGVDILFSVKAEKRRRRESIAEFEKVKKKREERALEKTQHEEEMAVLARERACAEFQHWEKKDKEFDFNQSKLMSEIRLREGHIKPIDVLYNHLNGQINEEPPYTIFRDLTVKEMEKLHDDIKMYLDFDRATPTHINYWEALKVVCDWELD
;
A
#
# COMPACT_ATOMS: atom_id res chain seq x y z
N MET A 1 56.70 -6.49 6.99
CA MET A 1 56.93 -7.34 5.81
C MET A 1 56.98 -6.40 4.61
N THR A 2 58.13 -5.88 4.13
CA THR A 2 59.18 -6.58 3.34
C THR A 2 58.54 -7.55 2.35
N SER A 3 58.73 -7.52 1.03
CA SER A 3 59.83 -7.01 0.21
C SER A 3 59.35 -6.82 -1.24
N PHE A 4 60.03 -5.90 -1.91
CA PHE A 4 60.16 -5.73 -3.35
C PHE A 4 60.97 -6.88 -3.99
N ASN A 5 60.94 -6.95 -5.34
CA ASN A 5 61.70 -7.82 -6.28
C ASN A 5 60.94 -9.10 -6.70
N ASP A 6 60.78 -9.46 -7.98
CA ASP A 6 61.76 -9.37 -9.08
C ASP A 6 61.15 -9.00 -10.45
N LEU A 7 61.95 -8.22 -11.19
CA LEU A 7 61.92 -8.02 -12.63
C LEU A 7 62.77 -9.08 -13.33
N CYS A 8 62.42 -9.35 -14.60
CA CYS A 8 63.30 -9.64 -15.75
C CYS A 8 63.03 -10.98 -16.45
N GLY A 9 62.75 -10.88 -17.75
CA GLY A 9 62.57 -11.98 -18.68
C GLY A 9 62.31 -11.46 -20.09
N THR A 10 63.30 -10.78 -20.65
CA THR A 10 63.28 -10.10 -21.95
C THR A 10 63.33 -11.05 -23.16
N ALA A 11 62.51 -10.69 -24.17
CA ALA A 11 62.84 -10.60 -25.61
C ALA A 11 63.02 -11.87 -26.48
N ARG A 12 62.71 -11.62 -27.78
CA ARG A 12 62.95 -12.42 -29.00
C ARG A 12 61.88 -13.52 -29.25
N ILE A 13 61.25 -13.64 -30.42
CA ILE A 13 61.77 -13.55 -31.79
C ILE A 13 60.65 -13.11 -32.75
N LEU A 14 60.91 -12.06 -33.52
CA LEU A 14 60.23 -11.74 -34.77
C LEU A 14 60.74 -12.64 -35.90
N SER A 15 59.83 -12.99 -36.81
CA SER A 15 60.06 -13.45 -38.20
C SER A 15 60.60 -14.87 -38.41
N LYS A 16 59.82 -15.65 -39.18
CA LYS A 16 60.10 -16.91 -39.91
C LYS A 16 58.70 -17.54 -40.15
N PHE A 17 58.09 -17.62 -41.33
CA PHE A 17 58.60 -17.85 -42.68
C PHE A 17 57.57 -17.38 -43.72
N LEU A 18 58.08 -16.79 -44.81
CA LEU A 18 57.42 -16.72 -46.11
C LEU A 18 57.35 -18.13 -46.74
N LYS A 19 56.17 -18.49 -47.27
CA LYS A 19 55.79 -19.20 -48.53
C LYS A 19 56.66 -20.40 -49.04
N PRO A 20 56.02 -21.42 -49.66
CA PRO A 20 55.68 -21.40 -51.10
C PRO A 20 54.27 -21.99 -51.39
N ILE A 21 53.46 -21.53 -52.36
CA ILE A 21 53.57 -21.56 -53.83
C ILE A 21 53.74 -22.98 -54.41
N LEU A 22 52.81 -23.31 -55.34
CA LEU A 22 52.77 -24.41 -56.31
C LEU A 22 52.20 -25.77 -55.87
N ASN A 23 50.95 -26.01 -56.27
CA ASN A 23 50.64 -27.22 -57.02
C ASN A 23 49.59 -26.89 -58.09
N ILE A 24 50.06 -26.41 -59.25
CA ILE A 24 49.32 -26.35 -60.51
C ILE A 24 50.06 -27.28 -61.47
N SER A 25 49.47 -28.44 -61.76
CA SER A 25 49.69 -29.30 -62.93
C SER A 25 49.21 -30.70 -62.58
N ILE A 26 48.44 -31.49 -63.33
CA ILE A 26 47.92 -31.46 -64.69
C ILE A 26 46.81 -32.53 -64.63
N LEU A 27 45.59 -32.18 -65.03
CA LEU A 27 44.77 -33.12 -65.80
C LEU A 27 43.96 -32.31 -66.81
N CYS A 28 44.70 -31.74 -67.75
CA CYS A 28 44.16 -31.32 -69.02
C CYS A 28 44.07 -32.58 -69.89
N LYS A 29 42.84 -33.05 -70.16
CA LYS A 29 42.52 -33.76 -71.40
C LYS A 29 41.01 -33.70 -71.66
N SER A 30 40.71 -32.93 -72.70
CA SER A 30 39.56 -33.06 -73.59
C SER A 30 38.16 -32.71 -73.06
N ASN A 31 37.73 -31.49 -73.34
CA ASN A 31 36.52 -31.25 -74.14
C ASN A 31 36.50 -29.80 -74.65
N LYS A 32 37.20 -29.60 -75.78
CA LYS A 32 37.13 -28.40 -76.63
C LYS A 32 35.85 -28.50 -77.47
N SER A 33 34.70 -28.29 -76.84
CA SER A 33 33.40 -28.05 -77.48
C SER A 33 32.47 -27.46 -76.42
N LYS A 34 31.84 -26.31 -76.69
CA LYS A 34 31.12 -25.38 -75.79
C LYS A 34 31.86 -24.08 -75.42
N ARG A 35 32.61 -23.50 -76.36
CA ARG A 35 32.80 -22.04 -76.43
C ARG A 35 31.76 -21.45 -77.38
N GLU A 36 30.52 -21.39 -76.92
CA GLU A 36 29.46 -20.48 -77.38
C GLU A 36 28.34 -20.58 -76.34
N THR A 37 27.87 -19.41 -75.86
CA THR A 37 26.91 -19.18 -74.74
C THR A 37 27.48 -18.99 -73.31
N LEU A 38 28.38 -18.03 -73.14
CA LEU A 38 28.50 -17.25 -71.88
C LEU A 38 27.87 -15.87 -72.11
N SER A 39 26.53 -15.82 -72.12
CA SER A 39 25.77 -14.58 -72.04
C SER A 39 25.39 -14.32 -70.59
N SER A 40 25.94 -13.27 -70.00
CA SER A 40 25.70 -12.86 -68.62
C SER A 40 24.22 -12.48 -68.44
N LYS A 41 23.41 -13.37 -67.86
CA LYS A 41 22.10 -12.99 -67.34
C LYS A 41 22.31 -12.13 -66.08
N LYS A 42 22.30 -10.81 -66.22
CA LYS A 42 21.97 -9.92 -65.09
C LYS A 42 20.57 -10.33 -64.62
N LYS A 43 20.48 -11.08 -63.52
CA LYS A 43 19.18 -11.36 -62.89
C LYS A 43 18.57 -9.99 -62.56
N LYS A 44 17.41 -9.68 -63.14
CA LYS A 44 16.63 -8.52 -62.73
C LYS A 44 16.20 -8.81 -61.29
N VAL A 45 16.70 -8.02 -60.33
CA VAL A 45 16.26 -8.10 -58.93
C VAL A 45 14.75 -7.87 -58.96
N THR A 46 13.97 -8.85 -58.54
CA THR A 46 12.51 -8.75 -58.54
C THR A 46 12.07 -7.86 -57.38
N GLU A 47 10.93 -7.19 -57.51
CA GLU A 47 10.37 -6.38 -56.42
C GLU A 47 10.14 -7.21 -55.15
N GLU A 48 9.82 -8.50 -55.32
CA GLU A 48 9.72 -9.50 -54.25
C GLU A 48 11.06 -9.72 -53.51
N GLU A 49 12.19 -9.71 -54.21
CA GLU A 49 13.52 -9.86 -53.60
C GLU A 49 13.91 -8.60 -52.81
N ILE A 50 13.43 -7.42 -53.22
CA ILE A 50 13.64 -6.14 -52.53
C ILE A 50 12.79 -6.06 -51.25
N THR A 51 11.51 -6.45 -51.31
CA THR A 51 10.62 -6.46 -50.13
C THR A 51 11.11 -7.46 -49.09
N GLU A 52 11.54 -8.65 -49.50
CA GLU A 52 12.13 -9.64 -48.61
C GLU A 52 13.40 -9.13 -47.92
N TYR A 53 14.29 -8.46 -48.67
CA TYR A 53 15.51 -7.90 -48.11
C TYR A 53 15.22 -6.80 -47.08
N LEU A 54 14.28 -5.91 -47.37
CA LEU A 54 13.85 -4.86 -46.45
C LEU A 54 13.18 -5.43 -45.20
N ALA A 55 12.30 -6.44 -45.35
CA ALA A 55 11.69 -7.14 -44.23
C ALA A 55 12.74 -7.83 -43.34
N LYS A 56 13.71 -8.54 -43.93
CA LYS A 56 14.84 -9.15 -43.21
C LYS A 56 15.69 -8.11 -42.49
N LYS A 57 15.91 -6.93 -43.11
CA LYS A 57 16.68 -5.83 -42.52
C LYS A 57 15.94 -5.17 -41.36
N VAL A 58 14.65 -4.89 -41.50
CA VAL A 58 13.79 -4.35 -40.43
C VAL A 58 13.70 -5.33 -39.26
N GLN A 59 13.54 -6.63 -39.52
CA GLN A 59 13.55 -7.66 -38.48
C GLN A 59 14.89 -7.69 -37.72
N ARG A 60 16.02 -7.60 -38.41
CA ARG A 60 17.34 -7.52 -37.76
C ARG A 60 17.48 -6.28 -36.88
N VAL A 61 16.95 -5.14 -37.31
CA VAL A 61 16.96 -3.90 -36.52
C VAL A 61 16.01 -4.01 -35.32
N ALA A 62 14.82 -4.57 -35.51
CA ALA A 62 13.85 -4.84 -34.46
C ALA A 62 14.40 -5.78 -33.39
N ASN A 63 15.09 -6.86 -33.78
CA ASN A 63 15.72 -7.81 -32.87
C ASN A 63 16.91 -7.21 -32.10
N LYS A 64 17.61 -6.22 -32.68
CA LYS A 64 18.66 -5.44 -31.98
C LYS A 64 18.06 -4.48 -30.95
N LEU A 65 16.89 -3.92 -31.25
CA LEU A 65 16.09 -3.10 -30.36
C LEU A 65 15.25 -3.98 -29.41
N LYS A 66 15.90 -4.81 -28.59
CA LYS A 66 15.19 -5.65 -27.62
C LYS A 66 14.35 -4.77 -26.69
N THR A 67 13.06 -5.04 -26.64
CA THR A 67 12.13 -4.26 -25.82
C THR A 67 12.08 -4.89 -24.44
N ARG A 68 12.78 -4.30 -23.47
CA ARG A 68 12.48 -4.56 -22.05
C ARG A 68 11.07 -4.05 -21.75
N VAL A 69 10.10 -4.97 -21.71
CA VAL A 69 8.74 -4.70 -21.22
C VAL A 69 8.86 -4.54 -19.71
N LEU A 70 8.46 -3.37 -19.19
CA LEU A 70 8.59 -3.07 -17.76
C LEU A 70 7.52 -3.88 -17.00
N GLY A 71 7.96 -4.82 -16.17
CA GLY A 71 7.10 -5.58 -15.26
C GLY A 71 6.73 -7.01 -15.69
N TYR A 72 7.05 -7.41 -16.92
CA TYR A 72 6.73 -8.76 -17.42
C TYR A 72 7.95 -9.44 -18.04
N SER A 73 8.17 -10.71 -17.71
CA SER A 73 9.15 -11.58 -18.38
C SER A 73 8.43 -12.47 -19.40
N ASN A 74 9.18 -13.04 -20.35
CA ASN A 74 8.63 -14.03 -21.29
C ASN A 74 8.07 -15.25 -20.54
N ASP A 75 8.64 -15.60 -19.38
CA ASP A 75 8.25 -16.76 -18.55
C ASP A 75 7.13 -16.41 -17.55
N SER A 76 6.80 -15.13 -17.39
CA SER A 76 5.76 -14.64 -16.48
C SER A 76 4.93 -13.59 -17.20
N ASN A 77 4.30 -14.04 -18.28
CA ASN A 77 3.42 -13.25 -19.13
C ASN A 77 1.95 -13.64 -18.89
N PRO A 78 1.10 -12.74 -18.38
CA PRO A 78 -0.32 -13.02 -18.16
C PRO A 78 -1.13 -13.26 -19.45
N PHE A 79 -0.56 -12.98 -20.62
CA PHE A 79 -1.21 -13.17 -21.92
C PHE A 79 -0.78 -14.46 -22.65
N GLY A 80 0.14 -15.24 -22.09
CA GLY A 80 0.56 -16.53 -22.65
C GLY A 80 1.48 -16.46 -23.87
N ASP A 81 1.96 -15.27 -24.27
CA ASP A 81 2.92 -15.15 -25.39
C ASP A 81 4.35 -15.51 -24.97
N SER A 82 5.02 -16.35 -25.76
CA SER A 82 6.42 -16.76 -25.53
C SER A 82 7.46 -15.69 -25.90
N ASN A 83 7.13 -14.75 -26.79
CA ASN A 83 8.08 -13.81 -27.42
C ASN A 83 7.86 -12.34 -27.02
N LEU A 84 7.45 -12.07 -25.77
CA LEU A 84 7.12 -10.71 -25.29
C LEU A 84 8.26 -9.66 -25.45
N LYS A 85 9.52 -10.11 -25.38
CA LYS A 85 10.72 -9.26 -25.58
C LYS A 85 11.01 -8.93 -27.05
N GLU A 86 10.41 -9.65 -28.00
CA GLU A 86 10.62 -9.46 -29.44
C GLU A 86 9.66 -8.40 -29.99
N ARG A 87 10.15 -7.60 -30.93
CA ARG A 87 9.34 -6.55 -31.55
C ARG A 87 8.63 -7.09 -32.78
N PHE A 88 7.31 -6.89 -32.82
CA PHE A 88 6.48 -7.27 -33.96
C PHE A 88 6.88 -6.49 -35.22
N VAL A 89 6.96 -7.20 -36.35
CA VAL A 89 7.23 -6.64 -37.68
C VAL A 89 6.08 -6.98 -38.60
N TRP A 90 5.37 -5.96 -39.06
CA TRP A 90 4.23 -6.14 -39.97
C TRP A 90 4.73 -6.27 -41.42
N ARG A 91 5.01 -7.50 -41.85
CA ARG A 91 5.57 -7.79 -43.19
C ARG A 91 4.70 -7.26 -44.34
N LYS A 92 3.38 -7.50 -44.29
CA LYS A 92 2.43 -6.98 -45.28
C LYS A 92 2.40 -5.45 -45.37
N LYS A 93 2.70 -4.75 -44.27
CA LYS A 93 2.83 -3.29 -44.28
C LYS A 93 4.12 -2.86 -44.99
N ILE A 94 5.23 -3.56 -44.76
CA ILE A 94 6.50 -3.32 -45.47
C ILE A 94 6.29 -3.49 -46.98
N GLU A 95 5.63 -4.57 -47.42
CA GLU A 95 5.33 -4.80 -48.85
C GLU A 95 4.50 -3.66 -49.46
N ARG A 96 3.49 -3.17 -48.72
CA ARG A 96 2.68 -2.01 -49.14
C ARG A 96 3.50 -0.72 -49.21
N ASP A 97 4.33 -0.46 -48.20
CA ASP A 97 5.11 0.77 -48.12
C ASP A 97 6.22 0.79 -49.19
N VAL A 98 6.79 -0.37 -49.56
CA VAL A 98 7.76 -0.51 -50.67
C VAL A 98 7.11 -0.22 -52.02
N THR A 99 5.92 -0.76 -52.26
CA THR A 99 5.17 -0.53 -53.52
C THR A 99 4.70 0.93 -53.64
N GLN A 100 4.50 1.63 -52.52
CA GLN A 100 4.20 3.06 -52.47
C GLN A 100 5.45 3.97 -52.43
N GLY A 101 6.66 3.40 -52.39
CA GLY A 101 7.91 4.17 -52.39
C GLY A 101 8.21 4.94 -51.10
N VAL A 102 7.57 4.60 -49.98
CA VAL A 102 7.79 5.26 -48.68
C VAL A 102 9.06 4.71 -48.02
N ASP A 103 9.89 5.57 -47.43
CA ASP A 103 11.10 5.12 -46.71
C ASP A 103 10.75 4.47 -45.36
N ILE A 104 11.01 3.16 -45.25
CA ILE A 104 10.66 2.28 -44.13
C ILE A 104 11.76 2.29 -43.05
N LEU A 105 12.93 2.87 -43.35
CA LEU A 105 14.09 2.84 -42.45
C LEU A 105 14.00 3.93 -41.37
N PHE A 106 13.29 3.61 -40.29
CA PHE A 106 13.40 4.40 -39.06
C PHE A 106 14.82 4.25 -38.47
N SER A 107 15.50 5.38 -38.28
CA SER A 107 16.79 5.38 -37.57
C SER A 107 16.60 4.83 -36.16
N VAL A 108 17.43 3.84 -35.80
CA VAL A 108 17.49 3.23 -34.45
C VAL A 108 17.58 4.31 -33.34
N LYS A 109 18.24 5.44 -33.64
CA LYS A 109 18.37 6.59 -32.73
C LYS A 109 17.05 7.33 -32.52
N ALA A 110 16.27 7.54 -33.59
CA ALA A 110 14.96 8.19 -33.52
C ALA A 110 13.96 7.33 -32.73
N GLU A 111 13.99 6.01 -32.94
CA GLU A 111 13.12 5.07 -32.22
C GLU A 111 13.45 4.98 -30.73
N LYS A 112 14.75 4.99 -30.39
CA LYS A 112 15.21 5.05 -29.01
C LYS A 112 14.81 6.36 -28.32
N ARG A 113 14.73 7.48 -29.07
CA ARG A 113 14.25 8.77 -28.54
C ARG A 113 12.77 8.73 -28.22
N ARG A 114 11.91 8.28 -29.16
CA ARG A 114 10.47 8.10 -28.93
C ARG A 114 10.18 7.25 -27.70
N ARG A 115 10.92 6.16 -27.53
CA ARG A 115 10.79 5.28 -26.35
C ARG A 115 11.12 5.99 -25.03
N ARG A 116 12.16 6.83 -25.01
CA ARG A 116 12.52 7.60 -23.81
C ARG A 116 11.44 8.62 -23.46
N GLU A 117 10.88 9.28 -24.47
CA GLU A 117 9.75 10.21 -24.32
C GLU A 117 8.54 9.48 -23.72
N SER A 118 8.16 8.32 -24.27
CA SER A 118 7.05 7.52 -23.73
C SER A 118 7.28 7.02 -22.30
N ILE A 119 8.51 6.62 -21.95
CA ILE A 119 8.84 6.20 -20.57
C ILE A 119 8.75 7.41 -19.62
N ALA A 120 9.27 8.57 -20.02
CA ALA A 120 9.20 9.79 -19.22
C ALA A 120 7.75 10.27 -19.03
N GLU A 121 6.89 10.15 -20.05
CA GLU A 121 5.45 10.42 -19.93
C GLU A 121 4.78 9.43 -18.98
N PHE A 122 5.08 8.14 -19.08
CA PHE A 122 4.57 7.12 -18.17
C PHE A 122 4.97 7.40 -16.72
N GLU A 123 6.23 7.76 -16.46
CA GLU A 123 6.71 8.13 -15.13
C GLU A 123 5.97 9.34 -14.56
N LYS A 124 5.71 10.37 -15.38
CA LYS A 124 4.89 11.52 -14.97
C LYS A 124 3.47 11.11 -14.59
N VAL A 125 2.84 10.26 -15.39
CA VAL A 125 1.48 9.75 -15.10
C VAL A 125 1.47 8.89 -13.84
N LYS A 126 2.49 8.05 -13.65
CA LYS A 126 2.66 7.21 -12.46
C LYS A 126 2.79 8.07 -11.20
N LYS A 127 3.66 9.09 -11.21
CA LYS A 127 3.78 10.04 -10.08
C LYS A 127 2.45 10.71 -9.74
N LYS A 128 1.70 11.19 -10.73
CA LYS A 128 0.37 11.79 -10.51
C LYS A 128 -0.67 10.81 -9.95
N ARG A 129 -0.52 9.50 -10.15
CA ARG A 129 -1.40 8.49 -9.57
C ARG A 129 -0.99 8.18 -8.14
N GLU A 130 0.30 8.08 -7.89
CA GLU A 130 0.87 7.88 -6.56
C GLU A 130 0.53 9.06 -5.64
N GLU A 131 0.68 10.30 -6.13
CA GLU A 131 0.31 11.52 -5.40
C GLU A 131 -1.17 11.55 -5.03
N ARG A 132 -2.07 11.29 -6.00
CA ARG A 132 -3.52 11.19 -5.72
C ARG A 132 -3.88 10.05 -4.78
N ALA A 133 -3.14 8.93 -4.83
CA ALA A 133 -3.37 7.83 -3.91
C ALA A 133 -2.95 8.22 -2.49
N LEU A 134 -1.80 8.87 -2.33
CA LEU A 134 -1.33 9.37 -1.04
C LEU A 134 -2.26 10.43 -0.46
N GLU A 135 -2.68 11.41 -1.26
CA GLU A 135 -3.63 12.45 -0.84
C GLU A 135 -4.96 11.83 -0.41
N LYS A 136 -5.46 10.86 -1.19
CA LYS A 136 -6.69 10.14 -0.84
C LYS A 136 -6.55 9.35 0.46
N THR A 137 -5.42 8.65 0.67
CA THR A 137 -5.20 7.91 1.92
C THR A 137 -5.08 8.84 3.13
N GLN A 138 -4.38 9.97 2.98
CA GLN A 138 -4.26 10.97 4.06
C GLN A 138 -5.63 11.57 4.40
N HIS A 139 -6.40 11.96 3.39
CA HIS A 139 -7.74 12.48 3.59
C HIS A 139 -8.68 11.45 4.25
N GLU A 140 -8.63 10.19 3.81
CA GLU A 140 -9.40 9.11 4.44
C GLU A 140 -8.99 8.88 5.89
N GLU A 141 -7.70 8.94 6.22
CA GLU A 141 -7.18 8.84 7.59
C GLU A 141 -7.65 10.00 8.46
N GLU A 142 -7.53 11.24 7.99
CA GLU A 142 -8.01 12.45 8.69
C GLU A 142 -9.52 12.37 8.96
N MET A 143 -10.30 11.99 7.94
CA MET A 143 -11.74 11.83 8.08
C MET A 143 -12.11 10.69 9.04
N ALA A 144 -11.33 9.61 9.06
CA ALA A 144 -11.53 8.50 10.00
C ALA A 144 -11.20 8.90 11.45
N VAL A 145 -10.15 9.70 11.66
CA VAL A 145 -9.81 10.25 12.99
C VAL A 145 -10.94 11.15 13.47
N LEU A 146 -11.40 12.10 12.65
CA LEU A 146 -12.49 13.00 13.00
C LEU A 146 -13.81 12.25 13.27
N ALA A 147 -14.07 11.16 12.55
CA ALA A 147 -15.24 10.30 12.80
C ALA A 147 -15.13 9.59 14.15
N ARG A 148 -13.95 9.08 14.52
CA ARG A 148 -13.70 8.46 15.83
C ARG A 148 -13.86 9.46 16.96
N GLU A 149 -13.30 10.66 16.82
CA GLU A 149 -13.42 11.72 17.82
C GLU A 149 -14.88 12.11 18.06
N ARG A 150 -15.68 12.26 16.99
CA ARG A 150 -17.12 12.50 17.11
C ARG A 150 -17.84 11.37 17.83
N ALA A 151 -17.57 10.12 17.47
CA ALA A 151 -18.16 8.96 18.13
C ALA A 151 -17.78 8.89 19.62
N CYS A 152 -16.52 9.19 19.97
CA CYS A 152 -16.08 9.25 21.37
C CYS A 152 -16.78 10.38 22.14
N ALA A 153 -16.93 11.57 21.55
CA ALA A 153 -17.62 12.68 22.16
C ALA A 153 -19.12 12.39 22.37
N GLU A 154 -19.77 11.80 21.37
CA GLU A 154 -21.17 11.34 21.48
C GLU A 154 -21.32 10.29 22.59
N PHE A 155 -20.41 9.30 22.63
CA PHE A 155 -20.42 8.26 23.66
C PHE A 155 -20.27 8.85 25.07
N GLN A 156 -19.31 9.76 25.28
CA GLN A 156 -19.12 10.42 26.58
C GLN A 156 -20.35 11.25 27.00
N HIS A 157 -21.00 11.93 26.04
CA HIS A 157 -22.21 12.68 26.31
C HIS A 157 -23.38 11.76 26.69
N TRP A 158 -23.52 10.62 26.00
CA TRP A 158 -24.49 9.59 26.37
C TRP A 158 -24.22 9.00 27.75
N GLU A 159 -22.96 8.69 28.07
CA GLU A 159 -22.58 8.17 29.40
C GLU A 159 -22.95 9.15 30.52
N LYS A 160 -22.76 10.45 30.32
CA LYS A 160 -23.19 11.48 31.30
C LYS A 160 -24.70 11.50 31.46
N LYS A 161 -25.45 11.46 30.35
CA LYS A 161 -26.92 11.44 30.38
C LYS A 161 -27.48 10.18 31.03
N ASP A 162 -26.85 9.03 30.80
CA ASP A 162 -27.23 7.74 31.37
C ASP A 162 -27.09 7.77 32.90
N LYS A 163 -25.93 8.23 33.40
CA LYS A 163 -25.71 8.40 34.84
C LYS A 163 -26.66 9.42 35.48
N GLU A 164 -26.96 10.52 34.79
CA GLU A 164 -27.97 11.49 35.26
C GLU A 164 -29.39 10.88 35.29
N PHE A 165 -29.73 10.07 34.29
CA PHE A 165 -30.98 9.33 34.26
C PHE A 165 -31.06 8.34 35.43
N ASP A 166 -30.03 7.54 35.67
CA ASP A 166 -29.96 6.61 36.80
C ASP A 166 -30.10 7.31 38.16
N PHE A 167 -29.46 8.47 38.30
CA PHE A 167 -29.59 9.29 39.50
C PHE A 167 -31.03 9.81 39.69
N ASN A 168 -31.65 10.33 38.62
CA ASN A 168 -33.03 10.81 38.66
C ASN A 168 -34.03 9.68 38.88
N GLN A 169 -33.80 8.50 38.30
CA GLN A 169 -34.57 7.29 38.59
C GLN A 169 -34.44 6.90 40.05
N SER A 170 -33.23 6.94 40.62
CA SER A 170 -33.01 6.62 42.04
C SER A 170 -33.78 7.55 42.97
N LYS A 171 -33.84 8.86 42.67
CA LYS A 171 -34.70 9.83 43.36
C LYS A 171 -36.18 9.48 43.23
N LEU A 172 -36.67 9.26 42.01
CA LEU A 172 -38.08 8.90 41.79
C LEU A 172 -38.46 7.61 42.54
N MET A 173 -37.60 6.59 42.46
CA MET A 173 -37.79 5.33 43.16
C MET A 173 -37.70 5.49 44.67
N SER A 174 -36.90 6.44 45.19
CA SER A 174 -36.86 6.75 46.63
C SER A 174 -38.20 7.30 47.10
N GLU A 175 -38.83 8.20 46.33
CA GLU A 175 -40.14 8.76 46.65
C GLU A 175 -41.24 7.69 46.68
N ILE A 176 -41.21 6.74 45.74
CA ILE A 176 -42.16 5.62 45.72
C ILE A 176 -41.95 4.71 46.93
N ARG A 177 -40.70 4.34 47.22
CA ARG A 177 -40.33 3.49 48.37
C ARG A 177 -40.78 4.08 49.71
N LEU A 178 -40.62 5.39 49.88
CA LEU A 178 -41.08 6.09 51.08
C LEU A 178 -42.59 6.04 51.25
N ARG A 179 -43.36 6.11 50.15
CA ARG A 179 -44.83 6.00 50.19
C ARG A 179 -45.31 4.58 50.47
N GLU A 180 -44.60 3.58 49.95
CA GLU A 180 -44.95 2.16 50.10
C GLU A 180 -44.42 1.53 51.40
N GLY A 181 -43.53 2.22 52.12
CA GLY A 181 -42.93 1.74 53.38
C GLY A 181 -41.73 0.80 53.18
N HIS A 182 -41.23 0.64 51.96
CA HIS A 182 -40.07 -0.19 51.61
C HIS A 182 -38.79 0.66 51.57
N ILE A 183 -38.45 1.24 52.71
CA ILE A 183 -37.37 2.23 52.83
C ILE A 183 -36.02 1.54 52.73
N LYS A 184 -35.12 2.04 51.86
CA LYS A 184 -33.71 1.62 51.85
C LYS A 184 -32.86 2.58 52.68
N PRO A 185 -31.68 2.14 53.16
CA PRO A 185 -30.74 2.97 53.90
C PRO A 185 -30.43 4.32 53.26
N ILE A 186 -30.20 4.35 51.94
CA ILE A 186 -29.90 5.59 51.21
C ILE A 186 -31.05 6.61 51.27
N ASP A 187 -32.29 6.14 51.28
CA ASP A 187 -33.47 7.01 51.32
C ASP A 187 -33.57 7.71 52.68
N VAL A 188 -33.21 7.01 53.76
CA VAL A 188 -33.13 7.59 55.12
C VAL A 188 -32.03 8.64 55.21
N LEU A 189 -30.85 8.34 54.65
CA LEU A 189 -29.72 9.29 54.62
C LEU A 189 -30.06 10.54 53.82
N TYR A 190 -30.74 10.40 52.68
CA TYR A 190 -31.18 11.53 51.86
C TYR A 190 -32.24 12.39 52.56
N ASN A 191 -33.20 11.75 53.25
CA ASN A 191 -34.23 12.48 54.00
C ASN A 191 -33.66 13.22 55.23
N HIS A 192 -32.63 12.67 55.89
CA HIS A 192 -31.89 13.36 56.94
C HIS A 192 -31.24 14.65 56.41
N LEU A 193 -30.63 14.58 55.23
CA LEU A 193 -30.01 15.75 54.59
C LEU A 193 -31.04 16.84 54.27
N ASN A 194 -32.25 16.45 53.86
CA ASN A 194 -33.36 17.37 53.59
C ASN A 194 -34.11 17.82 54.86
N GLY A 195 -33.71 17.38 56.05
CA GLY A 195 -34.33 17.74 57.33
C GLY A 195 -35.72 17.15 57.56
N GLN A 196 -36.10 16.11 56.81
CA GLN A 196 -37.43 15.49 56.89
C GLN A 196 -37.54 14.41 57.98
N ILE A 197 -36.41 13.83 58.41
CA ILE A 197 -36.32 12.83 59.48
C ILE A 197 -35.28 13.33 60.50
N ASN A 198 -35.61 13.30 61.79
CA ASN A 198 -34.77 13.86 62.88
C ASN A 198 -34.62 12.91 64.09
N GLU A 199 -34.99 11.63 63.96
CA GLU A 199 -35.15 10.76 65.14
C GLU A 199 -33.86 10.03 65.54
N GLU A 200 -32.98 9.68 64.60
CA GLU A 200 -31.73 8.97 64.90
C GLU A 200 -30.52 9.52 64.13
N PRO A 201 -29.31 9.59 64.71
CA PRO A 201 -28.13 10.06 64.01
C PRO A 201 -27.83 9.24 62.73
N PRO A 202 -27.48 9.87 61.58
CA PRO A 202 -27.30 9.17 60.29
C PRO A 202 -26.34 7.98 60.29
N TYR A 203 -25.36 7.96 61.19
CA TYR A 203 -24.38 6.89 61.30
C TYR A 203 -24.92 5.60 61.96
N THR A 204 -26.11 5.61 62.58
CA THR A 204 -26.68 4.40 63.20
C THR A 204 -27.08 3.36 62.17
N ILE A 205 -27.47 3.81 60.97
CA ILE A 205 -27.94 2.98 59.85
C ILE A 205 -26.89 1.95 59.42
N PHE A 206 -25.60 2.30 59.55
CA PHE A 206 -24.49 1.43 59.15
C PHE A 206 -24.36 0.18 60.04
N ARG A 207 -24.85 0.22 61.28
CA ARG A 207 -24.68 -0.87 62.25
C ARG A 207 -25.56 -2.09 61.97
N ASP A 208 -26.71 -1.87 61.33
CA ASP A 208 -27.74 -2.89 61.13
C ASP A 208 -27.69 -3.52 59.72
N LEU A 209 -26.69 -3.14 58.91
CA LEU A 209 -26.56 -3.58 57.52
C LEU A 209 -25.64 -4.79 57.38
N THR A 210 -25.99 -5.70 56.46
CA THR A 210 -25.07 -6.75 56.05
C THR A 210 -23.98 -6.20 55.13
N VAL A 211 -22.83 -6.88 55.04
CA VAL A 211 -21.70 -6.47 54.17
C VAL A 211 -22.13 -6.18 52.72
N LYS A 212 -23.02 -7.02 52.16
CA LYS A 212 -23.52 -6.82 50.78
C LYS A 212 -24.39 -5.58 50.64
N GLU A 213 -25.18 -5.28 51.66
CA GLU A 213 -26.00 -4.07 51.66
C GLU A 213 -25.15 -2.83 51.92
N MET A 214 -24.06 -2.98 52.68
CA MET A 214 -23.07 -1.94 52.90
C MET A 214 -22.32 -1.58 51.62
N GLU A 215 -21.83 -2.56 50.86
CA GLU A 215 -21.20 -2.35 49.54
C GLU A 215 -22.16 -1.60 48.59
N LYS A 216 -23.43 -2.01 48.58
CA LYS A 216 -24.46 -1.33 47.79
C LYS A 216 -24.71 0.09 48.25
N LEU A 217 -24.78 0.32 49.57
CA LEU A 217 -24.94 1.65 50.14
C LEU A 217 -23.74 2.54 49.82
N HIS A 218 -22.51 1.99 49.85
CA HIS A 218 -21.30 2.69 49.43
C HIS A 218 -21.40 3.16 47.97
N ASP A 219 -21.83 2.27 47.05
CA ASP A 219 -22.03 2.61 45.64
C ASP A 219 -23.13 3.66 45.44
N ASP A 220 -24.23 3.55 46.18
CA ASP A 220 -25.31 4.54 46.19
C ASP A 220 -24.78 5.91 46.69
N ILE A 221 -24.05 5.96 47.82
CA ILE A 221 -23.44 7.19 48.36
C ILE A 221 -22.49 7.82 47.33
N LYS A 222 -21.69 7.01 46.65
CA LYS A 222 -20.77 7.48 45.60
C LYS A 222 -21.52 8.11 44.44
N MET A 223 -22.63 7.50 44.00
CA MET A 223 -23.50 8.09 42.97
C MET A 223 -24.07 9.44 43.43
N TYR A 224 -24.54 9.56 44.68
CA TYR A 224 -25.02 10.84 45.21
C TYR A 224 -23.91 11.90 45.31
N LEU A 225 -22.69 11.52 45.68
CA LEU A 225 -21.55 12.45 45.71
C LEU A 225 -21.18 13.01 44.32
N ASP A 226 -21.38 12.22 43.26
CA ASP A 226 -21.12 12.65 41.89
C ASP A 226 -22.16 13.67 41.38
N PHE A 227 -23.45 13.50 41.74
CA PHE A 227 -24.56 14.28 41.19
C PHE A 227 -25.15 15.34 42.15
N ASP A 228 -25.14 15.13 43.47
CA ASP A 228 -25.73 16.01 44.49
C ASP A 228 -24.75 17.07 44.99
N ARG A 229 -24.16 17.82 44.05
CA ARG A 229 -23.19 18.89 44.34
C ARG A 229 -23.83 20.29 44.46
N ALA A 230 -25.12 20.35 44.77
CA ALA A 230 -25.90 21.59 44.77
C ALA A 230 -25.44 22.58 45.86
N THR A 231 -25.05 22.08 47.03
CA THR A 231 -24.60 22.89 48.16
C THR A 231 -23.34 22.27 48.79
N PRO A 232 -22.42 23.10 49.34
CA PRO A 232 -21.24 22.57 50.05
C PRO A 232 -21.60 21.65 51.22
N THR A 233 -22.76 21.85 51.85
CA THR A 233 -23.26 21.00 52.94
C THR A 233 -23.61 19.59 52.47
N HIS A 234 -24.22 19.44 51.29
CA HIS A 234 -24.52 18.12 50.71
C HIS A 234 -23.22 17.37 50.39
N ILE A 235 -22.24 18.07 49.81
CA ILE A 235 -20.93 17.48 49.48
C ILE A 235 -20.26 16.96 50.77
N ASN A 236 -20.12 17.82 51.78
CA ASN A 236 -19.48 17.44 53.05
C ASN A 236 -20.23 16.30 53.76
N TYR A 237 -21.56 16.27 53.66
CA TYR A 237 -22.39 15.21 54.25
C TYR A 237 -22.12 13.85 53.59
N TRP A 238 -22.19 13.79 52.26
CA TRP A 238 -21.92 12.56 51.51
C TRP A 238 -20.46 12.10 51.65
N GLU A 239 -19.50 13.03 51.68
CA GLU A 239 -18.09 12.74 51.95
C GLU A 239 -17.89 12.12 53.35
N ALA A 240 -18.52 12.69 54.38
CA ALA A 240 -18.44 12.16 55.74
C ALA A 240 -19.05 10.76 55.83
N LEU A 241 -20.21 10.53 55.20
CA LEU A 241 -20.85 9.22 55.15
C LEU A 241 -20.03 8.19 54.39
N LYS A 242 -19.36 8.60 53.32
CA LYS A 242 -18.45 7.72 52.57
C LYS A 242 -17.31 7.23 53.47
N VAL A 243 -16.69 8.14 54.24
CA VAL A 243 -15.60 7.77 55.17
C VAL A 243 -16.07 6.78 56.23
N VAL A 244 -17.27 6.98 56.78
CA VAL A 244 -17.87 6.03 57.73
C VAL A 244 -18.12 4.68 57.07
N CYS A 245 -18.65 4.67 55.85
CA CYS A 245 -18.92 3.45 55.10
C CYS A 245 -17.63 2.68 54.77
N ASP A 246 -16.56 3.39 54.36
CA ASP A 246 -15.24 2.80 54.11
C ASP A 246 -14.70 2.14 55.39
N TRP A 247 -14.84 2.79 56.55
CA TRP A 247 -14.35 2.26 57.83
C TRP A 247 -15.09 1.02 58.31
N GLU A 248 -16.40 0.91 58.03
CA GLU A 248 -17.20 -0.28 58.38
C GLU A 248 -17.00 -1.46 57.41
N LEU A 249 -16.41 -1.20 56.23
CA LEU A 249 -16.08 -2.22 55.22
C LEU A 249 -14.65 -2.79 55.38
N ASP A 250 -13.76 -2.06 56.05
CA ASP A 250 -12.39 -2.47 56.38
C ASP A 250 -12.33 -3.49 57.54
#